data_AF-A0A0R1ZWZ6-F1
#
_entry.id   AF-A0A0R1ZWZ6-F1
#
_cell.length_a   1.000
_cell.length_b   1.000
_cell.length_c   1.000
_cell.angle_alpha   90.00
_cell.angle_beta   90.00
_cell.angle_gamma   90.00
#
_symmetry.space_group_name_H-M   'P 1'
#
loop_
_entity.id
_entity.type
_entity.pdbx_description
1 polymer ?
#
loop_
_entity_poly.entity_id
_entity_poly.type
_entity_poly.pdbx_seq_one_letter_code
_entity_poly.pdbx_strand_id
1 'polypeptide(L)'
;MAWEHTVFTTRRADEAQLQNAGTCPLAAVPAEGKVADYFLYVLQLGDGRMLVGVTNDPHSRMNDEYSGEGPTFTEQYGVAGLVSVQELGEMSYAMAAERADMKTLELMCKYSYHWVRGGRWQMDADDDVLQALSAQRTAIEDHYRIRIATLIA
;
A
#
# COMPACT_ATOMS: atom_id res chain seq x y z
N MET A 1 -59.95 -28.69 -14.86
CA MET A 1 -59.40 -30.04 -14.65
C MET A 1 -57.92 -29.87 -14.33
N ALA A 2 -57.43 -30.58 -13.28
CA ALA A 2 -56.07 -30.63 -12.72
C ALA A 2 -55.57 -29.33 -12.03
N TRP A 3 -55.40 -29.17 -10.71
CA TRP A 3 -54.84 -29.98 -9.57
C TRP A 3 -53.30 -29.99 -9.63
N GLU A 4 -52.62 -29.11 -8.86
CA GLU A 4 -51.86 -29.35 -7.59
C GLU A 4 -50.64 -30.30 -7.78
N HIS A 5 -49.42 -30.16 -7.23
CA HIS A 5 -48.71 -29.33 -6.24
C HIS A 5 -47.19 -29.64 -6.42
N THR A 6 -46.27 -28.75 -6.01
CA THR A 6 -45.20 -29.06 -5.02
C THR A 6 -44.24 -27.89 -4.86
N VAL A 7 -43.96 -27.65 -3.58
CA VAL A 7 -43.31 -26.54 -2.90
C VAL A 7 -41.78 -26.73 -2.91
N PHE A 8 -41.03 -25.63 -3.08
CA PHE A 8 -39.70 -25.50 -2.48
C PHE A 8 -39.70 -24.30 -1.54
N THR A 9 -39.64 -24.60 -0.24
CA THR A 9 -39.27 -23.69 0.83
C THR A 9 -37.79 -23.36 0.67
N THR A 10 -37.32 -22.13 0.83
CA THR A 10 -36.91 -21.64 2.15
C THR A 10 -36.52 -20.16 2.11
N ARG A 11 -36.91 -19.49 3.21
CA ARG A 11 -36.33 -18.31 3.85
C ARG A 11 -36.28 -16.97 3.11
N ARG A 12 -37.23 -16.12 3.52
CA ARG A 12 -36.98 -14.70 3.83
C ARG A 12 -35.66 -14.52 4.58
N ALA A 13 -34.83 -13.63 4.07
CA ALA A 13 -34.00 -12.70 4.83
C ALA A 13 -34.22 -11.35 4.11
N ASP A 14 -35.14 -10.53 4.61
CA ASP A 14 -34.83 -9.44 5.54
C ASP A 14 -33.68 -8.57 5.03
N GLU A 15 -34.04 -7.62 4.16
CA GLU A 15 -34.06 -6.20 4.52
C GLU A 15 -32.88 -5.73 5.41
N ALA A 16 -31.72 -5.53 4.79
CA ALA A 16 -30.65 -4.68 5.32
C ALA A 16 -29.70 -4.19 4.20
N GLN A 17 -30.25 -3.64 3.12
CA GLN A 17 -29.51 -2.71 2.26
C GLN A 17 -29.88 -1.31 2.69
N LEU A 18 -29.06 -0.68 3.52
CA LEU A 18 -28.88 0.78 3.67
C LEU A 18 -28.12 1.04 4.98
N GLN A 19 -26.79 1.01 4.92
CA GLN A 19 -25.84 1.79 5.72
C GLN A 19 -24.44 1.24 5.49
N ASN A 20 -23.65 1.91 4.66
CA ASN A 20 -22.20 2.09 4.82
C ASN A 20 -21.71 3.02 3.72
N ALA A 21 -22.21 4.26 3.77
CA ALA A 21 -21.53 5.40 3.17
C ALA A 21 -20.55 5.94 4.22
N GLY A 22 -19.27 6.05 3.85
CA GLY A 22 -18.38 7.04 4.46
C GLY A 22 -17.88 6.73 5.87
N THR A 23 -17.13 5.65 6.04
CA THR A 23 -16.02 5.63 7.00
C THR A 23 -15.04 4.56 6.52
N CYS A 24 -13.91 4.95 5.93
CA CYS A 24 -12.76 4.06 5.88
C CYS A 24 -12.13 4.13 7.26
N PRO A 25 -12.29 3.11 8.13
CA PRO A 25 -11.51 3.08 9.34
C PRO A 25 -10.05 2.94 8.90
N LEU A 26 -9.14 3.68 9.52
CA LEU A 26 -7.75 3.23 9.63
C LEU A 26 -7.82 1.87 10.31
N ALA A 27 -7.96 0.81 9.51
CA ALA A 27 -8.31 -0.51 9.99
C ALA A 27 -7.23 -0.96 10.96
N ALA A 28 -7.67 -1.34 12.16
CA ALA A 28 -6.84 -1.94 13.17
C ALA A 28 -5.95 -3.00 12.53
N VAL A 29 -4.64 -2.81 12.67
CA VAL A 29 -3.64 -3.74 12.16
C VAL A 29 -3.86 -5.10 12.84
N PRO A 30 -4.07 -6.20 12.10
CA PRO A 30 -4.16 -7.51 12.72
C PRO A 30 -2.80 -7.87 13.33
N ALA A 31 -2.79 -8.14 14.64
CA ALA A 31 -1.60 -8.29 15.46
C ALA A 31 -0.87 -9.66 15.31
N GLU A 32 -1.26 -10.49 14.34
CA GLU A 32 -0.72 -11.85 14.21
C GLU A 32 0.00 -12.04 12.88
N GLY A 33 1.24 -11.55 12.82
CA GLY A 33 2.16 -11.80 11.72
C GLY A 33 3.44 -12.45 12.25
N LYS A 34 3.98 -13.41 11.49
CA LYS A 34 5.28 -14.03 11.78
C LYS A 34 6.33 -12.93 11.96
N VAL A 35 7.04 -12.96 13.08
CA VAL A 35 8.14 -12.04 13.36
C VAL A 35 9.36 -12.51 12.59
N ALA A 36 10.02 -11.60 11.88
CA ALA A 36 11.23 -11.86 11.11
C ALA A 36 12.07 -10.59 11.03
N ASP A 37 13.35 -10.74 10.65
CA ASP A 37 14.18 -9.59 10.30
C ASP A 37 13.71 -8.99 8.98
N TYR A 38 13.35 -7.72 9.02
CA TYR A 38 12.92 -6.96 7.85
C TYR A 38 13.96 -5.91 7.44
N PHE A 39 14.00 -5.65 6.15
CA PHE A 39 14.80 -4.64 5.49
C PHE A 39 13.87 -3.70 4.72
N LEU A 40 14.10 -2.41 4.87
CA LEU A 40 13.49 -1.38 4.04
C LEU A 40 14.45 -1.04 2.91
N TYR A 41 13.97 -1.05 1.68
CA TYR A 41 14.77 -0.70 0.52
C TYR A 41 14.12 0.41 -0.30
N VAL A 42 14.96 1.18 -0.99
CA VAL A 42 14.56 2.20 -1.95
C VAL A 42 15.28 1.91 -3.25
N LEU A 43 14.52 1.65 -4.31
CA LEU A 43 15.01 1.49 -5.67
C LEU A 43 14.83 2.79 -6.45
N GLN A 44 15.75 3.03 -7.38
CA GLN A 44 15.58 3.98 -8.46
C GLN A 44 15.22 3.23 -9.72
N LEU A 45 14.23 3.72 -10.44
CA LEU A 45 13.74 3.18 -11.71
C LEU A 45 14.40 3.89 -12.90
N GLY A 46 14.27 3.30 -14.09
CA GLY A 46 14.90 3.77 -15.33
C GLY A 46 14.59 5.24 -15.67
N ASP A 47 13.40 5.72 -15.32
CA ASP A 47 12.96 7.10 -15.59
C ASP A 47 13.29 8.09 -14.45
N GLY A 48 13.96 7.62 -13.39
CA GLY A 48 14.33 8.42 -12.23
C GLY A 48 13.31 8.39 -11.09
N ARG A 49 12.17 7.70 -11.25
CA ARG A 49 11.23 7.44 -10.13
C ARG A 49 11.85 6.54 -9.07
N MET A 50 11.26 6.56 -7.88
CA MET A 50 11.69 5.76 -6.74
C MET A 50 10.59 4.81 -6.28
N LEU A 51 10.99 3.59 -5.93
CA LEU A 51 10.12 2.59 -5.33
C LEU A 51 10.62 2.24 -3.93
N VAL A 52 9.76 2.36 -2.93
CA VAL A 52 10.02 1.96 -1.55
C VAL A 52 9.33 0.64 -1.26
N GLY A 53 10.06 -0.31 -0.71
CA GLY A 53 9.53 -1.61 -0.32
C GLY A 53 10.14 -2.13 0.97
N VAL A 54 9.54 -3.19 1.48
CA VAL A 54 10.09 -3.98 2.59
C VAL A 54 10.17 -5.44 2.20
N THR A 55 11.19 -6.11 2.70
CA THR A 55 11.43 -7.53 2.47
C THR A 55 12.16 -8.15 3.66
N ASN A 56 11.93 -9.42 3.90
CA ASN A 56 12.72 -10.23 4.83
C ASN A 56 13.83 -11.03 4.13
N ASP A 57 13.91 -10.95 2.80
CA ASP A 57 14.97 -11.50 1.99
C ASP A 57 15.38 -10.48 0.92
N PRO A 58 16.32 -9.58 1.23
CA PRO A 58 16.75 -8.54 0.30
C PRO A 58 17.48 -9.12 -0.92
N HIS A 59 18.14 -10.26 -0.80
CA HIS A 59 18.89 -10.85 -1.92
C HIS A 59 17.97 -11.45 -2.97
N SER A 60 17.02 -12.31 -2.55
CA SER A 60 16.04 -12.87 -3.49
C SER A 60 15.19 -11.75 -4.09
N ARG A 61 14.70 -10.83 -3.24
CA ARG A 61 13.80 -9.76 -3.70
C ARG A 61 14.45 -8.83 -4.71
N MET A 62 15.72 -8.47 -4.49
CA MET A 62 16.46 -7.63 -5.43
C MET A 62 16.60 -8.33 -6.78
N ASN A 63 16.86 -9.64 -6.77
CA ASN A 63 16.96 -10.44 -7.99
C ASN A 63 15.64 -10.48 -8.77
N ASP A 64 14.50 -10.62 -8.09
CA ASP A 64 13.16 -10.61 -8.71
C ASP A 64 12.81 -9.23 -9.31
N GLU A 65 13.17 -8.15 -8.61
CA GLU A 65 12.92 -6.78 -9.09
C GLU A 65 13.82 -6.46 -10.31
N TYR A 66 15.06 -6.95 -10.35
CA TYR A 66 15.95 -6.79 -11.51
C TYR A 66 15.59 -7.71 -12.69
N SER A 67 14.95 -8.86 -12.45
CA SER A 67 14.52 -9.78 -13.51
C SER A 67 13.22 -9.35 -14.19
N GLY A 68 12.50 -8.39 -13.62
CA GLY A 68 11.21 -7.90 -14.13
C GLY A 68 10.00 -8.70 -13.67
N GLU A 69 10.16 -9.59 -12.68
CA GLU A 69 9.05 -10.33 -12.04
C GLU A 69 8.48 -9.58 -10.81
N GLY A 70 8.85 -8.31 -10.65
CA GLY A 70 8.36 -7.42 -9.60
C GLY A 70 6.94 -6.86 -9.84
N PRO A 71 6.41 -6.06 -8.89
CA PRO A 71 5.14 -5.36 -9.05
C PRO A 71 5.12 -4.53 -10.33
N THR A 72 3.93 -4.28 -10.88
CA THR A 72 3.66 -3.62 -12.19
C THR A 72 4.54 -2.39 -12.47
N PHE A 73 4.96 -1.67 -11.42
CA PHE A 73 5.84 -0.51 -11.49
C PHE A 73 7.30 -0.81 -11.89
N THR A 74 7.90 -1.95 -11.47
CA THR A 74 9.26 -2.34 -11.90
C THR A 74 9.27 -3.01 -13.27
N GLU A 75 8.18 -3.67 -13.65
CA GLU A 75 7.98 -4.16 -15.03
C GLU A 75 7.84 -2.99 -16.03
N GLN A 76 7.15 -1.92 -15.64
CA GLN A 76 6.88 -0.78 -16.51
C GLN A 76 8.10 0.12 -16.76
N TYR A 77 8.95 0.35 -15.75
CA TYR A 77 10.04 1.33 -15.83
C TYR A 77 11.45 0.72 -15.75
N GLY A 78 11.58 -0.54 -15.34
CA GLY A 78 12.86 -1.19 -15.09
C GLY A 78 13.59 -0.62 -13.87
N VAL A 79 14.40 -1.44 -13.21
CA VAL A 79 15.22 -1.01 -12.07
C VAL A 79 16.54 -0.43 -12.58
N ALA A 80 16.80 0.84 -12.30
CA ALA A 80 18.07 1.51 -12.60
C ALA A 80 19.14 1.23 -11.53
N GLY A 81 18.74 1.10 -10.27
CA GLY A 81 19.67 0.82 -9.19
C GLY A 81 19.05 0.80 -7.79
N LEU A 82 19.82 0.28 -6.84
CA LEU A 82 19.50 0.31 -5.42
C LEU A 82 20.02 1.62 -4.79
N VAL A 83 19.11 2.46 -4.29
CA VAL A 83 19.45 3.76 -3.69
C VAL A 83 19.85 3.59 -2.22
N SER A 84 19.06 2.81 -1.48
CA SER A 84 19.34 2.56 -0.06
C SER A 84 18.72 1.26 0.42
N VAL A 85 19.40 0.61 1.36
CA VAL A 85 18.83 -0.47 2.19
C VAL A 85 19.06 -0.11 3.64
N GLN A 86 18.03 -0.28 4.45
CA GLN A 86 18.04 -0.05 5.88
C GLN A 86 17.53 -1.31 6.59
N GLU A 87 18.31 -1.84 7.52
CA GLU A 87 17.86 -2.86 8.44
C GLU A 87 16.83 -2.28 9.41
N LEU A 88 15.65 -2.91 9.46
CA LEU A 88 14.60 -2.59 10.44
C LEU A 88 14.71 -3.50 11.68
N GLY A 89 15.31 -4.68 11.51
CA GLY A 89 15.43 -5.71 12.55
C GLY A 89 14.17 -6.55 12.68
N GLU A 90 14.11 -7.32 13.77
CA GLU A 90 13.05 -8.27 14.03
C GLU A 90 11.72 -7.56 14.38
N MET A 91 10.73 -7.68 13.48
CA MET A 91 9.40 -7.12 13.69
C MET A 91 8.32 -7.88 12.90
N SER A 92 7.06 -7.51 13.08
CA SER A 92 5.98 -8.03 12.26
C SER A 92 5.97 -7.36 10.89
N TYR A 93 5.46 -8.07 9.88
CA TYR A 93 5.27 -7.50 8.54
C TYR A 93 4.48 -6.18 8.57
N ALA A 94 3.46 -6.08 9.43
CA ALA A 94 2.64 -4.87 9.49
C ALA A 94 3.43 -3.66 10.01
N MET A 95 4.31 -3.85 10.99
CA MET A 95 5.23 -2.80 11.44
C MET A 95 6.22 -2.43 10.34
N ALA A 96 6.75 -3.41 9.61
CA ALA A 96 7.64 -3.15 8.49
C ALA A 96 6.93 -2.35 7.37
N ALA A 97 5.70 -2.73 7.03
CA ALA A 97 4.88 -2.03 6.04
C ALA A 97 4.60 -0.58 6.45
N GLU A 98 4.31 -0.32 7.73
CA GLU A 98 4.14 1.04 8.26
C GLU A 98 5.43 1.87 8.13
N ARG A 99 6.61 1.26 8.35
CA ARG A 99 7.90 1.93 8.11
C ARG A 99 8.09 2.26 6.62
N ALA A 100 7.67 1.37 5.73
CA ALA A 100 7.70 1.62 4.28
C ALA A 100 6.78 2.77 3.88
N ASP A 101 5.56 2.81 4.43
CA ASP A 101 4.58 3.87 4.19
C ASP A 101 5.11 5.23 4.65
N MET A 102 5.68 5.29 5.85
CA MET A 102 6.31 6.50 6.39
C MET A 102 7.46 6.96 5.51
N LYS A 103 8.34 6.05 5.10
CA LYS A 103 9.49 6.40 4.26
C LYS A 103 9.06 6.89 2.88
N THR A 104 7.99 6.30 2.34
CA THR A 104 7.37 6.75 1.09
C THR A 104 6.90 8.18 1.22
N LEU A 105 6.15 8.52 2.28
CA LEU A 105 5.68 9.88 2.52
C LEU A 105 6.82 10.88 2.73
N GLU A 106 7.89 10.51 3.42
CA GLU A 106 9.09 11.36 3.56
C GLU A 106 9.70 11.69 2.19
N LEU A 107 9.85 10.69 1.32
CA LEU A 107 10.42 10.87 -0.02
C LEU A 107 9.47 11.66 -0.92
N MET A 108 8.17 11.41 -0.85
CA MET A 108 7.17 12.20 -1.57
C MET A 108 7.21 13.67 -1.13
N CYS A 109 7.41 13.97 0.16
CA CYS A 109 7.60 15.35 0.63
C CYS A 109 8.84 16.02 0.03
N LYS A 110 9.88 15.23 -0.25
CA LYS A 110 11.16 15.72 -0.77
C LYS A 110 11.19 15.86 -2.30
N TYR A 111 10.55 14.94 -3.01
CA TYR A 111 10.66 14.80 -4.47
C TYR A 111 9.33 14.97 -5.22
N SER A 112 8.21 15.17 -4.51
CA SER A 112 6.83 15.12 -5.00
C SER A 112 6.28 13.70 -5.16
N TYR A 113 4.95 13.58 -5.04
CA TYR A 113 4.24 12.31 -5.10
C TYR A 113 4.32 11.64 -6.48
N HIS A 114 4.50 12.38 -7.58
CA HIS A 114 4.65 11.83 -8.92
C HIS A 114 5.90 10.95 -9.09
N TRP A 115 6.93 11.18 -8.27
CA TRP A 115 8.24 10.54 -8.42
C TRP A 115 8.45 9.33 -7.52
N VAL A 116 7.55 9.08 -6.56
CA VAL A 116 7.77 8.07 -5.52
C VAL A 116 6.54 7.19 -5.39
N ARG A 117 6.76 5.88 -5.28
CA ARG A 117 5.74 4.89 -4.93
C ARG A 117 6.27 3.96 -3.85
N GLY A 118 5.38 3.33 -3.10
CA GLY A 118 5.78 2.34 -2.11
C GLY A 118 4.69 2.04 -1.10
N GLY A 119 4.76 0.84 -0.51
CA GLY A 119 3.80 0.35 0.47
C GLY A 119 2.35 0.54 0.00
N ARG A 120 1.51 1.17 0.81
CA ARG A 120 0.09 1.45 0.48
C ARG A 120 -0.11 2.47 -0.65
N TRP A 121 0.94 3.20 -1.02
CA TRP A 121 0.89 4.25 -2.04
C TRP A 121 1.32 3.75 -3.42
N GLN A 122 1.46 2.43 -3.59
CA GLN A 122 1.78 1.81 -4.88
C GLN A 122 0.52 1.74 -5.78
N MET A 123 -0.02 2.91 -6.14
CA MET A 123 -1.14 3.06 -7.06
C MET A 123 -0.63 3.44 -8.46
N ASP A 124 -1.30 2.95 -9.49
CA ASP A 124 -0.88 3.14 -10.89
C ASP A 124 -1.09 4.59 -11.37
N ALA A 125 -2.19 5.22 -10.98
CA ALA A 125 -2.53 6.58 -11.41
C ALA A 125 -2.12 7.64 -10.37
N ASP A 126 -1.55 8.75 -10.84
CA ASP A 126 -1.21 9.90 -10.00
C ASP A 126 -2.44 10.51 -9.32
N ASP A 127 -3.58 10.52 -10.01
CA ASP A 127 -4.84 11.08 -9.49
C ASP A 127 -5.36 10.29 -8.28
N ASP A 128 -5.22 8.96 -8.29
CA ASP A 128 -5.62 8.10 -7.17
C ASP A 128 -4.76 8.37 -5.94
N VAL A 129 -3.45 8.54 -6.13
CA VAL A 129 -2.52 8.90 -5.06
C VAL A 129 -2.89 10.27 -4.48
N LEU A 130 -3.13 11.26 -5.35
CA LEU A 130 -3.49 12.61 -4.93
C LEU A 130 -4.81 12.62 -4.17
N GLN A 131 -5.81 11.88 -4.66
CA GLN A 131 -7.10 11.75 -3.99
C GLN A 131 -6.95 11.08 -2.61
N ALA A 132 -6.16 10.01 -2.51
CA ALA A 132 -5.91 9.32 -1.25
C ALA A 132 -5.15 10.20 -0.24
N LEU A 133 -4.11 10.91 -0.68
CA LEU A 133 -3.36 11.87 0.15
C LEU A 133 -4.27 13.00 0.65
N SER A 134 -5.15 13.51 -0.22
CA SER A 134 -6.10 14.57 0.12
C SER A 134 -7.15 14.09 1.13
N ALA A 135 -7.72 12.90 0.91
CA ALA A 135 -8.73 12.31 1.78
C ALA A 135 -8.18 11.93 3.15
N GLN A 136 -6.93 11.47 3.21
CA GLN A 136 -6.28 11.01 4.44
C GLN A 136 -5.42 12.09 5.10
N ARG A 137 -5.51 13.35 4.64
CA ARG A 137 -4.59 14.42 5.04
C ARG A 137 -4.44 14.55 6.56
N THR A 138 -5.55 14.74 7.26
CA THR A 138 -5.55 14.93 8.72
C THR A 138 -5.02 13.68 9.43
N ALA A 139 -5.45 12.50 8.97
CA ALA A 139 -4.99 11.24 9.56
C ALA A 139 -3.48 11.02 9.38
N ILE A 140 -2.92 11.39 8.24
CA ILE A 140 -1.46 11.29 8.00
C ILE A 140 -0.70 12.33 8.82
N GLU A 141 -1.19 13.57 8.87
CA GLU A 141 -0.61 14.64 9.68
C GLU A 141 -0.59 14.24 11.17
N ASP A 142 -1.66 13.63 11.67
CA ASP A 142 -1.76 13.18 13.07
C ASP A 142 -0.93 11.92 13.35
N HIS A 143 -0.96 10.94 12.45
CA HIS A 143 -0.33 9.62 12.66
C HIS A 143 1.18 9.65 12.42
N TYR A 144 1.62 10.25 11.32
CA TYR A 144 3.03 10.29 10.92
C TYR A 144 3.74 11.59 11.35
N ARG A 145 3.00 12.60 11.83
CA ARG A 145 3.54 13.93 12.18
C ARG A 145 4.25 14.63 11.01
N ILE A 146 3.82 14.35 9.77
CA ILE A 146 4.34 14.94 8.53
C ILE A 146 3.33 15.96 8.00
N ARG A 147 3.76 17.17 7.62
CA ARG A 147 2.87 18.19 7.03
C ARG A 147 2.66 17.95 5.53
N ILE A 148 1.43 17.57 5.15
CA ILE A 148 1.03 17.28 3.76
C ILE A 148 0.94 18.52 2.87
N ALA A 149 0.86 19.72 3.43
CA ALA A 149 0.91 20.96 2.63
C ALA A 149 2.15 21.04 1.71
N THR A 150 3.20 20.29 2.01
CA THR A 150 4.44 20.19 1.21
C THR A 150 4.37 19.17 0.05
N LEU A 151 3.36 18.29 0.05
CA LEU A 151 3.19 17.20 -0.92
C LEU A 151 2.38 17.59 -2.16
N ILE A 152 1.48 18.57 -2.02
CA ILE A 152 0.46 18.94 -3.03
C ILE A 152 0.72 20.36 -3.60
N ALA A 153 1.84 20.99 -3.22
CA ALA A 153 2.23 22.33 -3.68
C ALA A 153 2.99 22.25 -5.02
#